data_AF-A0A229RSJ4-F1
#
_entry.id   AF-A0A229RSJ4-F1
#
_cell.length_a   1.000
_cell.length_b   1.000
_cell.length_c   1.000
_cell.angle_alpha   90.00
_cell.angle_beta   90.00
_cell.angle_gamma   90.00
#
_symmetry.space_group_name_H-M   'P 1'
#
loop_
_entity.id
_entity.type
_entity.pdbx_description
1 polymer ?
#
loop_
_entity_poly.entity_id
_entity_poly.type
_entity_poly.pdbx_seq_one_letter_code
_entity_poly.pdbx_strand_id
1 'polypeptide(L)'
;MASLVVAGGTGQGRAELHLRGGVAQVYWPARLIPPPPLLVWFTDGSSPAATRVIVVSAGPRDFPDAREVLEWSAAHAAELGADPARLLVGGDGIGAVLAAKAARYARKHGWPPVLEVGRPPPALETLETKDNHMRKLVSNLFVALDGVVEAPDKWSLPYWSDEIAASVDAGMAAADTMLLGRVTYEGFAAAWPERTVADDEGADFMNSVRKYVLSTTLSEVTWSNSTLLPDDPAAAIRELKAESGGDIMTSGSGTTVRWLLSEGLVDELKLLLYPVVVGTGKRLFPAEGPNFPLALKTTTAFGNGVVQLTYGQI
;
A
#
# COMPACT_ATOMS: atom_id res chain seq x y z
N MET A 1 16.79 28.52 20.89
CA MET A 1 17.35 27.67 21.95
C MET A 1 16.17 27.03 22.60
N ALA A 2 15.97 25.76 22.30
CA ALA A 2 14.88 25.00 22.85
C ALA A 2 15.18 24.62 24.31
N SER A 3 14.19 24.68 25.20
CA SER A 3 14.32 24.25 26.60
C SER A 3 13.25 23.23 26.96
N LEU A 4 13.64 22.21 27.73
CA LEU A 4 12.76 21.14 28.19
C LEU A 4 12.29 21.43 29.62
N VAL A 5 10.98 21.35 29.86
CA VAL A 5 10.38 21.45 31.20
C VAL A 5 9.70 20.12 31.54
N VAL A 6 10.25 19.39 32.51
CA VAL A 6 9.76 18.07 32.92
C VAL A 6 8.74 18.21 34.04
N ALA A 7 7.53 17.69 33.84
CA ALA A 7 6.54 17.56 34.91
C ALA A 7 6.87 16.31 35.76
N GLY A 8 7.14 16.48 37.05
CA GLY A 8 7.59 15.39 37.93
C GLY A 8 6.57 14.27 38.09
N GLY A 9 7.03 13.02 38.00
CA GLY A 9 6.26 11.80 38.29
C GLY A 9 6.99 10.53 37.84
N THR A 10 6.93 9.46 38.64
CA THR A 10 7.51 8.15 38.32
C THR A 10 6.54 7.33 37.47
N GLY A 11 6.71 7.37 36.14
CA GLY A 11 5.87 6.70 35.14
C GLY A 11 6.18 7.23 33.73
N GLN A 12 5.28 7.03 32.76
CA GLN A 12 5.31 7.69 31.45
C GLN A 12 5.71 9.16 31.60
N GLY A 13 6.78 9.59 30.92
CA GLY A 13 7.28 10.95 31.03
C GLY A 13 6.59 11.86 30.02
N ARG A 14 6.16 13.03 30.49
CA ARG A 14 5.66 14.13 29.66
C ARG A 14 6.47 15.38 29.96
N ALA A 15 6.92 16.06 28.93
CA ALA A 15 7.60 17.34 29.05
C ALA A 15 7.15 18.31 27.95
N GLU A 16 7.36 19.58 28.22
CA GLU A 16 7.17 20.63 27.22
C GLU A 16 8.52 21.06 26.65
N LEU A 17 8.60 21.09 25.33
CA LEU A 17 9.74 21.63 24.60
C LEU A 17 9.36 23.03 24.09
N HIS A 18 9.97 24.06 24.69
CA HIS A 18 9.71 25.44 24.34
C HIS A 18 10.62 25.83 23.17
N LEU A 19 10.03 26.14 22.02
CA LEU A 19 10.71 26.51 20.77
C LEU A 19 10.50 28.00 20.49
N ARG A 20 11.23 28.56 19.52
CA ARG A 20 11.01 29.95 19.09
C ARG A 20 9.61 30.18 18.51
N GLY A 21 9.06 29.19 17.79
CA GLY A 21 7.74 29.26 17.14
C GLY A 21 6.56 28.71 17.94
N GLY A 22 6.77 28.18 19.15
CA GLY A 22 5.68 27.62 19.97
C GLY A 22 6.14 26.56 20.98
N VAL A 23 5.20 25.83 21.56
CA VAL A 23 5.47 24.74 22.51
C VAL A 23 5.15 23.40 21.87
N ALA A 24 6.10 22.46 21.93
CA ALA A 24 5.91 21.08 21.54
C ALA A 24 5.75 20.18 22.78
N GLN A 25 5.01 19.09 22.64
CA GLN A 25 4.83 18.10 23.71
C GLN A 25 5.72 16.89 23.45
N VAL A 26 6.49 16.49 24.46
CA VAL A 26 7.37 15.34 24.42
C VAL A 26 6.79 14.26 25.32
N TYR A 27 6.55 13.07 24.75
CA TYR A 27 6.08 11.90 25.48
C TYR A 27 7.10 10.78 25.37
N TRP A 28 7.46 10.11 26.47
CA TRP A 28 8.27 8.89 26.42
C TRP A 28 7.73 7.80 27.37
N PRO A 29 7.77 6.51 26.95
CA PRO A 29 7.37 5.41 27.82
C PRO A 29 8.41 5.18 28.93
N ALA A 30 8.05 4.38 29.93
CA ALA A 30 9.03 3.82 30.86
C ALA A 30 10.07 2.98 30.08
N ARG A 31 11.34 3.01 30.51
CA ARG A 31 12.49 2.42 29.79
C ARG A 31 12.15 1.06 29.16
N LEU A 32 12.24 0.98 27.84
CA LEU A 32 12.09 -0.25 27.08
C LEU A 32 13.47 -0.81 26.71
N ILE A 33 13.62 -2.13 26.72
CA ILE A 33 14.85 -2.84 26.33
C ILE A 33 14.49 -3.85 25.23
N PRO A 34 15.07 -3.77 24.02
CA PRO A 34 16.04 -2.75 23.58
C PRO A 34 15.41 -1.36 23.42
N PRO A 35 16.22 -0.27 23.42
CA PRO A 35 15.72 1.09 23.24
C PRO A 35 14.91 1.23 21.93
N PRO A 36 13.72 1.85 21.95
CA PRO A 36 12.90 2.05 20.75
C PRO A 36 13.47 3.18 19.88
N PRO A 37 13.08 3.26 18.59
CA PRO A 37 13.35 4.45 17.78
C PRO A 37 12.67 5.70 18.38
N LEU A 38 13.22 6.88 18.09
CA LEU A 38 12.62 8.18 18.44
C LEU A 38 11.84 8.73 17.25
N LEU A 39 10.54 9.01 17.41
CA LEU A 39 9.69 9.58 16.36
C LEU A 39 9.43 11.07 16.62
N VAL A 40 9.83 11.90 15.66
CA VAL A 40 9.45 13.31 15.62
C VAL A 40 8.19 13.43 14.76
N TRP A 41 7.10 13.95 15.34
CA TRP A 41 5.80 14.05 14.66
C TRP A 41 5.37 15.51 14.52
N PHE A 42 5.21 15.98 13.29
CA PHE A 42 4.71 17.33 13.00
C PHE A 42 3.21 17.28 12.73
N THR A 43 2.43 18.02 13.50
CA THR A 43 0.96 18.04 13.45
C THR A 43 0.42 19.48 13.37
N ASP A 44 -0.81 19.65 12.89
CA ASP A 44 -1.55 20.91 12.91
C ASP A 44 -2.34 21.18 14.21
N GLY A 45 -2.25 20.28 15.20
CA GLY A 45 -2.94 20.40 16.50
C GLY A 45 -3.56 19.11 17.03
N SER A 46 -3.47 18.02 16.27
CA SER A 46 -3.90 16.68 16.69
C SER A 46 -2.81 16.00 17.52
N SER A 47 -3.12 15.58 18.75
CA SER A 47 -2.17 14.77 19.53
C SER A 47 -2.10 13.36 18.94
N PRO A 48 -0.92 12.83 18.63
CA PRO A 48 -0.79 11.41 18.34
C PRO A 48 -1.16 10.60 19.59
N ALA A 49 -2.07 9.63 19.43
CA ALA A 49 -2.48 8.76 20.52
C ALA A 49 -1.30 7.93 21.03
N ALA A 50 -1.16 7.85 22.36
CA ALA A 50 -0.05 7.24 23.06
C ALA A 50 0.35 5.87 22.49
N THR A 51 1.56 5.81 21.93
CA THR A 51 2.15 4.59 21.37
C THR A 51 3.53 4.37 21.98
N ARG A 52 4.08 3.16 21.85
CA ARG A 52 5.36 2.71 22.44
C ARG A 52 6.61 3.40 21.85
N VAL A 53 6.48 4.66 21.43
CA VAL A 53 7.47 5.47 20.73
C VAL A 53 7.54 6.82 21.43
N ILE A 54 8.74 7.39 21.48
CA ILE A 54 8.90 8.75 22.00
C ILE A 54 8.41 9.71 20.92
N VAL A 55 7.43 10.56 21.25
CA VAL A 55 6.83 11.49 20.30
C VAL A 55 7.13 12.92 20.70
N VAL A 56 7.81 13.66 19.81
CA VAL A 56 7.87 15.13 19.89
C VAL A 56 6.81 15.68 18.96
N SER A 57 5.65 16.02 19.53
CA SER A 57 4.51 16.61 18.82
C SER A 57 4.69 18.12 18.79
N ALA A 58 5.14 18.64 17.66
CA ALA A 58 5.28 20.08 17.44
C ALA A 58 4.23 20.56 16.43
N GLY A 59 3.70 21.77 16.62
CA GLY A 59 2.92 22.50 15.60
C GLY A 59 3.75 23.57 14.89
N PRO A 60 4.90 23.25 14.27
CA PRO A 60 5.75 24.24 13.63
C PRO A 60 5.03 24.81 12.40
N ARG A 61 5.13 26.12 12.22
CA ARG A 61 4.49 26.80 11.08
C ARG A 61 5.36 26.76 9.82
N ASP A 62 6.66 26.51 9.98
CA ASP A 62 7.63 26.50 8.90
C ASP A 62 8.77 25.49 9.12
N PHE A 63 9.69 25.44 8.16
CA PHE A 63 10.81 24.52 8.16
C PHE A 63 11.92 24.86 9.18
N PRO A 64 12.31 26.12 9.39
CA PRO A 64 13.22 26.50 10.47
C PRO A 64 12.83 25.94 11.85
N ASP A 65 11.55 26.04 12.22
CA ASP A 65 11.04 25.51 13.48
C ASP A 65 11.08 23.97 13.50
N ALA A 66 10.64 23.32 12.41
CA ALA A 66 10.68 21.86 12.28
C ALA A 66 12.12 21.30 12.38
N ARG A 67 13.10 22.04 11.88
CA ARG A 67 14.52 21.70 11.98
C ARG A 67 15.03 21.82 13.42
N GLU A 68 14.69 22.89 14.16
CA GLU A 68 15.11 23.04 15.56
C GLU A 68 14.59 21.88 16.43
N VAL A 69 13.36 21.41 16.15
CA VAL A 69 12.79 20.22 16.80
C VAL A 69 13.56 18.96 16.48
N LEU A 70 13.89 18.74 15.20
CA LEU A 70 14.64 17.56 14.75
C LEU A 70 16.05 17.53 15.36
N GLU A 71 16.76 18.65 15.35
CA GLU A 71 18.10 18.81 15.95
C GLU A 71 18.09 18.58 17.45
N TRP A 72 17.12 19.16 18.16
CA TRP A 72 16.97 18.93 19.58
C TRP A 72 16.68 17.44 19.88
N SER A 73 15.77 16.83 19.14
CA SER A 73 15.38 15.42 19.33
C SER A 73 16.57 14.48 19.14
N ALA A 74 17.38 14.71 18.10
CA ALA A 74 18.58 13.93 17.86
C ALA A 74 19.61 14.05 18.98
N ALA A 75 19.81 15.25 19.51
CA ALA A 75 20.77 15.50 20.58
C ALA A 75 20.38 14.86 21.93
N HIS A 76 19.07 14.69 22.19
CA HIS A 76 18.56 14.23 23.49
C HIS A 76 17.95 12.81 23.43
N ALA A 77 18.04 12.10 22.29
CA ALA A 77 17.43 10.79 22.10
C ALA A 77 17.82 9.76 23.17
N ALA A 78 19.10 9.71 23.53
CA ALA A 78 19.62 8.80 24.55
C ALA A 78 19.09 9.14 25.96
N GLU A 79 18.94 10.43 26.28
CA GLU A 79 18.40 10.90 27.56
C GLU A 79 16.92 10.55 27.71
N LEU A 80 16.19 10.54 26.60
CA LEU A 80 14.79 10.11 26.52
C LEU A 80 14.65 8.57 26.54
N GLY A 81 15.76 7.83 26.42
CA GLY A 81 15.76 6.37 26.42
C GLY A 81 15.44 5.74 25.05
N ALA A 82 15.58 6.50 23.97
CA ALA A 82 15.49 6.01 22.59
C ALA A 82 16.88 5.74 22.00
N ASP A 83 16.90 4.98 20.90
CA ASP A 83 18.10 4.73 20.13
C ASP A 83 18.47 5.98 19.28
N PRO A 84 19.60 6.67 19.58
CA PRO A 84 20.03 7.82 18.81
C PRO A 84 20.40 7.47 17.35
N ALA A 85 20.62 6.19 17.04
CA ALA A 85 20.86 5.72 15.69
C ALA A 85 19.58 5.55 14.85
N ARG A 86 18.38 5.71 15.46
CA ARG A 86 17.10 5.38 14.82
C ARG A 86 16.06 6.48 15.05
N LEU A 87 16.26 7.58 14.34
CA LEU A 87 15.33 8.71 14.29
C LEU A 87 14.33 8.53 13.15
N LEU A 88 13.05 8.70 13.46
CA LEU A 88 11.95 8.67 12.50
C LEU A 88 11.31 10.07 12.46
N VAL A 89 10.85 10.50 11.29
CA VAL A 89 10.13 11.77 11.15
C VAL A 89 8.83 11.53 10.40
N GLY A 90 7.71 12.02 10.92
CA GLY A 90 6.41 11.91 10.29
C GLY A 90 5.54 13.14 10.52
N GLY A 91 4.41 13.21 9.82
CA GLY A 91 3.43 14.27 10.00
C GLY A 91 2.18 14.08 9.15
N ASP A 92 1.16 14.89 9.41
CA ASP A 92 -0.10 14.96 8.66
C ASP A 92 -0.33 16.36 8.08
N GLY A 93 -1.12 16.44 6.99
CA GLY A 93 -1.42 17.71 6.31
C GLY A 93 -0.15 18.50 5.95
N ILE A 94 -0.04 19.73 6.46
CA ILE A 94 1.15 20.60 6.30
C ILE A 94 2.39 19.99 6.99
N GLY A 95 2.20 19.25 8.09
CA GLY A 95 3.26 18.55 8.82
C GLY A 95 3.96 17.46 8.01
N ALA A 96 3.26 16.80 7.07
CA ALA A 96 3.88 15.84 6.14
C ALA A 96 4.91 16.51 5.23
N VAL A 97 4.61 17.73 4.75
CA VAL A 97 5.55 18.51 3.92
C VAL A 97 6.80 18.91 4.73
N LEU A 98 6.64 19.20 6.02
CA LEU A 98 7.75 19.50 6.92
C LEU A 98 8.57 18.25 7.25
N ALA A 99 7.92 17.09 7.45
CA ALA A 99 8.58 15.81 7.65
C ALA A 99 9.51 15.44 6.47
N ALA A 100 9.01 15.59 5.24
CA ALA A 100 9.80 15.35 4.03
C ALA A 100 11.01 16.30 3.89
N LYS A 101 10.88 17.56 4.32
CA LYS A 101 11.99 18.52 4.34
C LYS A 101 13.02 18.17 5.42
N ALA A 102 12.55 17.78 6.61
CA ALA A 102 13.38 17.40 7.74
C ALA A 102 14.17 16.10 7.47
N ALA A 103 13.54 15.08 6.87
CA ALA A 103 14.21 13.85 6.46
C ALA A 103 15.33 14.12 5.42
N ARG A 104 15.08 15.01 4.45
CA ARG A 104 16.10 15.47 3.49
C ARG A 104 17.26 16.21 4.17
N TYR A 105 16.95 17.06 5.14
CA TYR A 105 17.96 17.78 5.92
C TYR A 105 18.88 16.83 6.68
N ALA A 106 18.33 15.85 7.40
CA ALA A 106 19.10 14.86 8.15
C ALA A 106 20.05 14.06 7.24
N ARG A 107 19.58 13.59 6.08
CA ARG A 107 20.41 12.89 5.08
C ARG A 107 21.60 13.73 4.61
N LYS A 108 21.37 15.03 4.37
CA LYS A 108 22.43 15.95 3.94
C LYS A 108 23.51 16.17 5.00
N HIS A 109 23.18 15.99 6.29
CA HIS A 109 24.09 16.22 7.41
C HIS A 109 24.72 14.93 7.96
N GLY A 110 24.59 13.81 7.24
CA GLY A 110 25.26 12.54 7.59
C GLY A 110 24.66 11.83 8.80
N TRP A 111 23.39 12.09 9.11
CA TRP A 111 22.72 11.44 10.23
C TRP A 111 22.34 10.00 9.85
N PRO A 112 22.13 9.11 10.84
CA PRO A 112 21.57 7.78 10.60
C PRO A 112 20.31 7.84 9.72
N PRO A 113 19.94 6.76 9.00
CA PRO A 113 18.85 6.80 8.03
C PRO A 113 17.53 7.21 8.70
N VAL A 114 17.19 8.49 8.51
CA VAL A 114 15.92 9.06 8.97
C VAL A 114 14.85 8.66 7.97
N LEU A 115 13.97 7.76 8.39
CA LEU A 115 12.83 7.31 7.59
C LEU A 115 11.69 8.32 7.72
N GLU A 116 11.12 8.70 6.58
CA GLU A 116 9.89 9.48 6.51
C GLU A 116 8.70 8.52 6.71
N VAL A 117 7.90 8.78 7.73
CA VAL A 117 6.72 7.99 8.08
C VAL A 117 5.48 8.78 7.67
N GLY A 118 4.82 8.38 6.58
CA GLY A 118 3.54 8.97 6.15
C GLY A 118 2.37 8.39 6.93
N ARG A 119 1.58 9.26 7.60
CA ARG A 119 0.55 8.97 8.64
C ARG A 119 1.06 8.03 9.77
N PRO A 120 0.59 8.18 11.02
CA PRO A 120 1.12 7.34 12.09
C PRO A 120 0.65 5.90 11.87
N PRO A 121 1.50 4.88 12.05
CA PRO A 121 1.04 3.51 12.02
C PRO A 121 0.16 3.25 13.25
N PRO A 122 -1.05 2.70 13.08
CA PRO A 122 -1.80 2.18 14.21
C PRO A 122 -1.08 0.91 14.69
N ALA A 123 -0.18 1.09 15.65
CA ALA A 123 0.69 0.09 16.27
C ALA A 123 1.85 -0.45 15.40
N LEU A 124 3.07 -0.23 15.89
CA LEU A 124 4.29 -0.92 15.47
C LEU A 124 4.19 -2.41 15.80
N GLU A 125 3.69 -3.22 14.87
CA GLU A 125 4.01 -4.64 14.85
C GLU A 125 5.28 -4.85 14.01
N THR A 126 6.30 -5.28 14.73
CA THR A 126 7.51 -5.99 14.28
C THR A 126 8.57 -5.24 13.47
N LEU A 127 9.67 -4.96 14.20
CA LEU A 127 11.01 -4.84 13.65
C LEU A 127 11.44 -6.20 13.06
N GLU A 128 11.43 -6.33 11.75
CA GLU A 128 12.24 -7.33 11.06
C GLU A 128 13.17 -6.67 10.03
N THR A 129 14.37 -7.22 10.00
CA THR A 129 15.59 -6.74 9.36
C THR A 129 15.67 -7.12 7.88
N LYS A 130 16.16 -6.18 7.06
CA LYS A 130 16.73 -6.36 5.70
C LYS A 130 15.81 -6.97 4.63
N ASP A 131 15.51 -6.17 3.59
CA ASP A 131 15.09 -6.60 2.24
C ASP A 131 14.27 -7.88 2.15
N ASN A 132 12.96 -7.77 2.36
CA ASN A 132 12.01 -8.73 1.81
C ASN A 132 10.77 -7.94 1.33
N HIS A 133 10.82 -7.41 0.11
CA HIS A 133 9.59 -6.92 -0.52
C HIS A 133 8.77 -8.16 -0.88
N MET A 134 7.92 -8.60 0.07
CA MET A 134 6.89 -9.59 -0.23
C MET A 134 6.11 -9.10 -1.44
N ARG A 135 5.99 -9.95 -2.45
CA ARG A 135 5.32 -9.61 -3.71
C ARG A 135 3.86 -9.33 -3.41
N LYS A 136 3.32 -8.26 -4.00
CA LYS A 136 1.90 -7.94 -3.81
C LYS A 136 1.05 -8.74 -4.79
N LEU A 137 -0.07 -9.27 -4.30
CA LEU A 137 -1.16 -9.74 -5.14
C LEU A 137 -2.12 -8.57 -5.41
N VAL A 138 -2.14 -8.13 -6.66
CA VAL A 138 -2.91 -7.00 -7.13
C VAL A 138 -4.03 -7.50 -8.05
N SER A 139 -5.29 -7.27 -7.66
CA SER A 139 -6.45 -7.52 -8.50
C SER A 139 -6.82 -6.27 -9.28
N ASN A 140 -6.74 -6.33 -10.61
CA ASN A 140 -7.17 -5.25 -11.51
C ASN A 140 -8.48 -5.66 -12.19
N LEU A 141 -9.55 -4.90 -11.94
CA LEU A 141 -10.88 -5.20 -12.51
C LEU A 141 -11.52 -3.95 -13.10
N PHE A 142 -12.17 -4.12 -14.25
CA PHE A 142 -13.13 -3.16 -14.75
C PHE A 142 -14.47 -3.45 -14.10
N VAL A 143 -15.14 -2.42 -13.59
CA VAL A 143 -16.44 -2.56 -12.92
C VAL A 143 -17.39 -1.45 -13.36
N ALA A 144 -18.60 -1.82 -13.77
CA ALA A 144 -19.67 -0.87 -14.05
C ALA A 144 -20.22 -0.25 -12.76
N LEU A 145 -20.95 0.86 -12.88
CA LEU A 145 -21.53 1.58 -11.73
C LEU A 145 -22.47 0.71 -10.88
N ASP A 146 -23.16 -0.25 -11.51
CA ASP A 146 -24.03 -1.22 -10.85
C ASP A 146 -23.31 -2.53 -10.44
N GLY A 147 -21.98 -2.51 -10.45
CA GLY A 147 -21.11 -3.59 -9.95
C GLY A 147 -20.87 -4.73 -10.93
N VAL A 148 -21.37 -4.65 -12.16
CA VAL A 148 -21.16 -5.67 -13.21
C VAL A 148 -19.71 -5.69 -13.66
N VAL A 149 -19.12 -6.89 -13.73
CA VAL A 149 -17.75 -7.13 -14.20
C VAL A 149 -17.69 -8.11 -15.38
N GLU A 150 -18.83 -8.68 -15.76
CA GLU A 150 -18.92 -9.60 -16.89
C GLU A 150 -18.84 -8.85 -18.21
N ALA A 151 -18.14 -9.45 -19.18
CA ALA A 151 -18.02 -8.95 -20.56
C ALA A 151 -17.68 -7.45 -20.67
N PRO A 152 -16.58 -6.98 -20.03
CA PRO A 152 -16.20 -5.57 -20.07
C PRO A 152 -16.01 -5.01 -21.48
N ASP A 153 -15.60 -5.85 -22.44
CA ASP A 153 -15.51 -5.52 -23.86
C ASP A 153 -16.81 -4.97 -24.46
N LYS A 154 -17.97 -5.27 -23.86
CA LYS A 154 -19.29 -4.80 -24.32
C LYS A 154 -19.66 -3.41 -23.84
N TRP A 155 -19.02 -2.90 -22.79
CA TRP A 155 -19.47 -1.65 -22.15
C TRP A 155 -18.34 -0.69 -21.76
N SER A 156 -17.07 -1.12 -21.67
CA SER A 156 -15.95 -0.26 -21.28
C SER A 156 -15.34 0.51 -22.44
N LEU A 157 -15.39 -0.01 -23.67
CA LEU A 157 -14.73 0.56 -24.85
C LEU A 157 -15.08 2.03 -25.14
N PRO A 158 -16.33 2.51 -24.99
CA PRO A 158 -16.65 3.92 -25.21
C PRO A 158 -15.93 4.89 -24.26
N TYR A 159 -15.40 4.38 -23.15
CA TYR A 159 -14.69 5.15 -22.14
C TYR A 159 -13.18 4.92 -22.19
N TRP A 160 -12.65 4.18 -23.16
CA TRP A 160 -11.21 3.99 -23.26
C TRP A 160 -10.49 5.31 -23.51
N SER A 161 -9.37 5.55 -22.82
CA SER A 161 -8.56 6.76 -22.93
C SER A 161 -7.10 6.47 -22.62
N ASP A 162 -6.21 7.39 -23.01
CA ASP A 162 -4.76 7.28 -22.73
C ASP A 162 -4.46 7.18 -21.23
N GLU A 163 -5.26 7.82 -20.37
CA GLU A 163 -5.10 7.74 -18.91
C GLU A 163 -5.41 6.33 -18.38
N ILE A 164 -6.42 5.67 -18.94
CA ILE A 164 -6.79 4.30 -18.59
C ILE A 164 -5.74 3.32 -19.13
N ALA A 165 -5.31 3.50 -20.38
CA ALA A 165 -4.25 2.71 -20.98
C ALA A 165 -2.97 2.76 -20.12
N ALA A 166 -2.50 3.96 -19.77
CA ALA A 166 -1.33 4.14 -18.91
C ALA A 166 -1.48 3.49 -17.52
N SER A 167 -2.68 3.46 -16.95
CA SER A 167 -2.93 2.76 -15.69
C SER A 167 -2.84 1.24 -15.83
N VAL A 168 -3.43 0.68 -16.89
CA VAL A 168 -3.35 -0.75 -17.21
C VAL A 168 -1.88 -1.15 -17.47
N ASP A 169 -1.16 -0.36 -18.27
CA ASP A 169 0.25 -0.59 -18.59
C ASP A 169 1.13 -0.53 -17.36
N ALA A 170 0.89 0.43 -16.45
CA ALA A 170 1.62 0.50 -15.17
C ALA A 170 1.38 -0.75 -14.31
N GLY A 171 0.17 -1.31 -14.33
CA GLY A 171 -0.14 -2.57 -13.66
C GLY A 171 0.60 -3.77 -14.28
N MET A 172 0.63 -3.84 -15.61
CA MET A 172 1.36 -4.89 -16.35
C MET A 172 2.88 -4.78 -16.13
N ALA A 173 3.44 -3.56 -16.17
CA ALA A 173 4.86 -3.32 -15.96
C ALA A 173 5.34 -3.64 -14.53
N ALA A 174 4.45 -3.51 -13.53
CA ALA A 174 4.76 -3.86 -12.14
C ALA A 174 4.73 -5.38 -11.90
N ALA A 175 4.04 -6.14 -12.74
CA ALA A 175 3.82 -7.57 -12.54
C ALA A 175 4.77 -8.43 -13.38
N ASP A 176 5.27 -9.52 -12.80
CA ASP A 176 5.98 -10.57 -13.55
C ASP A 176 5.24 -11.91 -13.55
N THR A 177 4.11 -11.97 -12.86
CA THR A 177 3.29 -13.16 -12.68
C THR A 177 1.81 -12.82 -12.77
N MET A 178 1.05 -13.70 -13.40
CA MET A 178 -0.39 -13.60 -13.55
C MET A 178 -1.08 -14.80 -12.88
N LEU A 179 -2.10 -14.52 -12.06
CA LEU A 179 -2.94 -15.54 -11.44
C LEU A 179 -4.34 -15.51 -12.07
N LEU A 180 -4.75 -16.64 -12.63
CA LEU A 180 -6.00 -16.78 -13.39
C LEU A 180 -6.90 -17.86 -12.79
N GLY A 181 -8.20 -17.59 -12.69
CA GLY A 181 -9.18 -18.67 -12.53
C GLY A 181 -9.39 -19.44 -13.83
N ARG A 182 -9.84 -20.70 -13.73
CA ARG A 182 -10.11 -21.59 -14.89
C ARG A 182 -10.76 -20.91 -16.09
N VAL A 183 -11.93 -20.27 -15.90
CA VAL A 183 -12.71 -19.70 -17.02
C VAL A 183 -11.95 -18.56 -17.71
N THR A 184 -11.27 -17.73 -16.93
CA THR A 184 -10.45 -16.64 -17.50
C THR A 184 -9.24 -17.22 -18.23
N TYR A 185 -8.61 -18.26 -17.68
CA TYR A 185 -7.51 -18.98 -18.32
C TYR A 185 -7.93 -19.56 -19.67
N GLU A 186 -9.03 -20.31 -19.74
CA GLU A 186 -9.52 -20.93 -20.99
C GLU A 186 -9.81 -19.87 -22.06
N GLY A 187 -10.46 -18.75 -21.67
CA GLY A 187 -10.72 -17.65 -22.58
C GLY A 187 -9.44 -16.98 -23.09
N PHE A 188 -8.45 -16.78 -22.22
CA PHE A 188 -7.18 -16.18 -22.61
C PHE A 188 -6.31 -17.12 -23.46
N ALA A 189 -6.25 -18.39 -23.09
CA ALA A 189 -5.55 -19.44 -23.84
C ALA A 189 -6.14 -19.64 -25.25
N ALA A 190 -7.43 -19.32 -25.46
CA ALA A 190 -8.04 -19.32 -26.79
C ALA A 190 -7.75 -18.04 -27.59
N ALA A 191 -7.52 -16.90 -26.94
CA ALA A 191 -7.49 -15.59 -27.58
C ALA A 191 -6.09 -15.01 -27.84
N TRP A 192 -5.12 -15.30 -26.96
CA TRP A 192 -3.80 -14.63 -26.94
C TRP A 192 -2.64 -15.35 -27.64
N PRO A 193 -2.55 -16.70 -27.74
CA PRO A 193 -1.32 -17.35 -28.20
C PRO A 193 -0.80 -16.88 -29.56
N GLU A 194 -1.70 -16.58 -30.49
CA GLU A 194 -1.36 -16.17 -31.86
C GLU A 194 -1.34 -14.64 -32.06
N ARG A 195 -1.66 -13.84 -31.02
CA ARG A 195 -1.63 -12.38 -31.11
C ARG A 195 -0.21 -11.86 -31.07
N THR A 196 0.05 -10.85 -31.89
CA THR A 196 1.32 -10.12 -31.94
C THR A 196 1.15 -8.70 -31.40
N VAL A 197 2.26 -8.00 -31.16
CA VAL A 197 2.25 -6.56 -30.80
C VAL A 197 1.58 -5.67 -31.85
N ALA A 198 1.46 -6.14 -33.09
CA ALA A 198 0.72 -5.43 -34.13
C ALA A 198 -0.80 -5.56 -33.97
N ASP A 199 -1.27 -6.63 -33.32
CA ASP A 199 -2.68 -6.85 -33.01
C ASP A 199 -3.08 -6.18 -31.69
N ASP A 200 -2.19 -6.25 -30.69
CA ASP A 200 -2.39 -5.72 -29.34
C ASP A 200 -1.03 -5.49 -28.66
N GLU A 201 -0.74 -4.27 -28.19
CA GLU A 201 0.53 -3.93 -27.53
C GLU A 201 0.80 -4.80 -26.29
N GLY A 202 -0.25 -5.32 -25.64
CA GLY A 202 -0.15 -6.23 -24.51
C GLY A 202 0.22 -7.67 -24.85
N ALA A 203 0.27 -8.04 -26.13
CA ALA A 203 0.47 -9.43 -26.56
C ALA A 203 1.79 -10.03 -26.04
N ASP A 204 2.87 -9.26 -26.07
CA ASP A 204 4.19 -9.71 -25.58
C ASP A 204 4.15 -10.02 -24.09
N PHE A 205 3.56 -9.15 -23.28
CA PHE A 205 3.38 -9.39 -21.85
C PHE A 205 2.52 -10.65 -21.63
N MET A 206 1.36 -10.73 -22.29
CA MET A 206 0.41 -11.83 -22.09
C MET A 206 1.02 -13.18 -22.46
N ASN A 207 1.81 -13.26 -23.53
CA ASN A 207 2.43 -14.51 -23.96
C ASN A 207 3.71 -14.86 -23.20
N SER A 208 4.43 -13.89 -22.62
CA SER A 208 5.69 -14.13 -21.89
C SER A 208 5.54 -14.28 -20.38
N VAL A 209 4.56 -13.63 -19.74
CA VAL A 209 4.40 -13.60 -18.28
C VAL A 209 4.22 -15.01 -17.69
N ARG A 210 4.77 -15.26 -16.50
CA ARG A 210 4.51 -16.50 -15.74
C ARG A 210 3.04 -16.55 -15.32
N LYS A 211 2.36 -17.68 -15.51
CA LYS A 211 0.93 -17.82 -15.25
C LYS A 211 0.68 -18.95 -14.27
N TYR A 212 -0.09 -18.68 -13.24
CA TYR A 212 -0.62 -19.68 -12.33
C TYR A 212 -2.13 -19.80 -12.51
N VAL A 213 -2.63 -21.03 -12.63
CA VAL A 213 -4.04 -21.29 -12.89
C VAL A 213 -4.66 -21.93 -11.65
N LEU A 214 -5.64 -21.22 -11.07
CA LEU A 214 -6.50 -21.71 -10.00
C LEU A 214 -7.67 -22.49 -10.62
N SER A 215 -7.64 -23.82 -10.50
CA SER A 215 -8.70 -24.70 -10.98
C SER A 215 -8.75 -25.99 -10.17
N THR A 216 -9.96 -26.49 -9.92
CA THR A 216 -10.19 -27.81 -9.31
C THR A 216 -10.62 -28.86 -10.33
N THR A 217 -10.76 -28.50 -11.61
CA THR A 217 -11.29 -29.40 -12.65
C THR A 217 -10.37 -29.56 -13.85
N LEU A 218 -9.35 -28.71 -14.00
CA LEU A 218 -8.37 -28.89 -15.05
C LEU A 218 -7.34 -29.92 -14.59
N SER A 219 -6.97 -30.84 -15.47
CA SER A 219 -5.84 -31.76 -15.26
C SER A 219 -4.55 -31.26 -15.89
N GLU A 220 -4.64 -30.32 -16.85
CA GLU A 220 -3.50 -29.76 -17.58
C GLU A 220 -3.76 -28.32 -18.04
N VAL A 221 -2.68 -27.62 -18.39
CA VAL A 221 -2.66 -26.26 -18.95
C VAL A 221 -1.72 -26.26 -20.16
N THR A 222 -2.15 -25.71 -21.29
CA THR A 222 -1.43 -25.82 -22.58
C THR A 222 -0.83 -24.50 -23.07
N TRP A 223 -1.37 -23.36 -22.64
CA TRP A 223 -0.82 -22.05 -22.99
C TRP A 223 0.56 -21.83 -22.35
N SER A 224 1.50 -21.28 -23.12
CA SER A 224 2.90 -21.08 -22.70
C SER A 224 3.04 -20.36 -21.35
N ASN A 225 4.05 -20.78 -20.59
CA ASN A 225 4.38 -20.30 -19.23
C ASN A 225 3.25 -20.46 -18.20
N SER A 226 2.36 -21.43 -18.40
CA SER A 226 1.27 -21.72 -17.45
C SER A 226 1.59 -22.92 -16.56
N THR A 227 1.27 -22.77 -15.27
CA THR A 227 1.36 -23.81 -14.25
C THR A 227 0.01 -23.93 -13.55
N LEU A 228 -0.52 -25.14 -13.45
CA LEU A 228 -1.70 -25.41 -12.63
C LEU A 228 -1.30 -25.41 -11.15
N LEU A 229 -2.04 -24.69 -10.29
CA LEU A 229 -1.77 -24.69 -8.85
C LEU A 229 -2.14 -26.04 -8.21
N PRO A 230 -1.41 -26.45 -7.15
CA PRO A 230 -1.64 -27.72 -6.45
C PRO A 230 -2.92 -27.68 -5.58
N ASP A 231 -3.22 -28.80 -4.92
CA ASP A 231 -4.44 -29.00 -4.13
C ASP A 231 -4.65 -27.98 -2.98
N ASP A 232 -3.58 -27.36 -2.46
CA ASP A 232 -3.66 -26.19 -1.56
C ASP A 232 -3.22 -24.90 -2.28
N PRO A 233 -4.13 -24.26 -3.02
CA PRO A 233 -3.80 -23.05 -3.77
C PRO A 233 -3.50 -21.85 -2.86
N ALA A 234 -4.06 -21.80 -1.65
CA ALA A 234 -3.83 -20.68 -0.74
C ALA A 234 -2.41 -20.72 -0.18
N ALA A 235 -1.91 -21.90 0.22
CA ALA A 235 -0.51 -22.06 0.61
C ALA A 235 0.44 -21.75 -0.55
N ALA A 236 0.17 -22.28 -1.74
CA ALA A 236 1.00 -22.03 -2.92
C ALA A 236 1.08 -20.53 -3.27
N ILE A 237 -0.03 -19.78 -3.15
CA ILE A 237 -0.01 -18.33 -3.39
C ILE A 237 0.79 -17.60 -2.31
N ARG A 238 0.73 -18.03 -1.04
CA ARG A 238 1.56 -17.42 0.03
C ARG A 238 3.05 -17.66 -0.21
N GLU A 239 3.41 -18.84 -0.70
CA GLU A 239 4.78 -19.15 -1.13
C GLU A 239 5.20 -18.27 -2.31
N LEU A 240 4.35 -18.14 -3.33
CA LEU A 240 4.61 -17.24 -4.47
C LEU A 240 4.81 -15.79 -4.03
N LYS A 241 4.05 -15.31 -3.02
CA LYS A 241 4.23 -13.97 -2.46
C LYS A 241 5.56 -13.81 -1.70
N ALA A 242 6.11 -14.90 -1.18
CA ALA A 242 7.39 -14.93 -0.46
C ALA A 242 8.62 -15.02 -1.37
N GLU A 243 8.44 -15.37 -2.65
CA GLU A 243 9.51 -15.33 -3.65
C GLU A 243 9.95 -13.88 -3.94
N SER A 244 11.16 -13.72 -4.48
CA SER A 244 11.57 -12.46 -5.09
C SER A 244 10.88 -12.25 -6.45
N GLY A 245 10.46 -11.03 -6.77
CA GLY A 245 9.90 -10.70 -8.08
C GLY A 245 9.06 -9.44 -8.06
N GLY A 246 8.46 -9.13 -9.21
CA GLY A 246 7.41 -8.12 -9.34
C GLY A 246 6.06 -8.61 -8.80
N ASP A 247 5.03 -7.79 -8.92
CA ASP A 247 3.69 -8.11 -8.42
C ASP A 247 3.10 -9.37 -9.08
N ILE A 248 2.13 -9.97 -8.38
CA ILE A 248 1.26 -11.02 -8.87
C ILE A 248 -0.04 -10.36 -9.28
N MET A 249 -0.28 -10.20 -10.58
CA MET A 249 -1.51 -9.62 -11.10
C MET A 249 -2.60 -10.67 -11.23
N THR A 250 -3.84 -10.32 -10.90
CA THR A 250 -5.02 -11.06 -11.33
C THR A 250 -6.01 -10.15 -12.04
N SER A 251 -6.52 -10.59 -13.19
CA SER A 251 -7.51 -9.88 -14.01
C SER A 251 -8.95 -10.39 -13.78
N GLY A 252 -9.16 -11.23 -12.75
CA GLY A 252 -10.42 -11.91 -12.47
C GLY A 252 -10.31 -13.44 -12.57
N SER A 253 -11.40 -14.21 -12.55
CA SER A 253 -12.83 -13.85 -12.51
C SER A 253 -13.28 -13.25 -11.17
N GLY A 254 -14.46 -12.62 -11.13
CA GLY A 254 -15.05 -12.15 -9.86
C GLY A 254 -15.13 -13.25 -8.78
N THR A 255 -15.30 -14.52 -9.18
CA THR A 255 -15.24 -15.66 -8.25
C THR A 255 -13.84 -15.85 -7.67
N THR A 256 -12.80 -15.81 -8.50
CA THR A 256 -11.40 -15.90 -8.08
C THR A 256 -11.05 -14.77 -7.12
N VAL A 257 -11.42 -13.53 -7.44
CA VAL A 257 -11.11 -12.36 -6.61
C VAL A 257 -11.82 -12.43 -5.27
N ARG A 258 -13.10 -12.83 -5.23
CA ARG A 258 -13.80 -13.04 -3.95
C ARG A 258 -13.16 -14.14 -3.10
N TRP A 259 -12.70 -15.23 -3.71
CA TRP A 259 -12.00 -16.30 -2.98
C TRP A 259 -10.66 -15.80 -2.41
N LEU A 260 -9.88 -15.06 -3.20
CA LEU A 260 -8.62 -14.46 -2.73
C LEU A 260 -8.85 -13.47 -1.57
N LEU A 261 -9.94 -12.70 -1.63
CA LEU A 261 -10.34 -11.80 -0.55
C LEU A 261 -10.73 -12.57 0.73
N SER A 262 -11.44 -13.69 0.61
CA SER A 262 -11.78 -14.53 1.77
C SER A 262 -10.56 -15.20 2.42
N GLU A 263 -9.53 -15.47 1.63
CA GLU A 263 -8.26 -16.04 2.10
C GLU A 263 -7.28 -14.98 2.63
N GLY A 264 -7.63 -13.68 2.54
CA GLY A 264 -6.75 -12.57 2.93
C GLY A 264 -5.52 -12.43 2.05
N LEU A 265 -5.60 -12.85 0.78
CA LEU A 265 -4.45 -12.90 -0.12
C LEU A 265 -4.28 -11.65 -0.98
N VAL A 266 -5.34 -10.85 -1.17
CA VAL A 266 -5.32 -9.62 -1.97
C VAL A 266 -4.73 -8.47 -1.16
N ASP A 267 -3.59 -7.94 -1.61
CA ASP A 267 -2.99 -6.74 -1.00
C ASP A 267 -3.64 -5.47 -1.55
N GLU A 268 -3.89 -5.45 -2.87
CA GLU A 268 -4.52 -4.31 -3.56
C GLU A 268 -5.67 -4.78 -4.48
N LEU A 269 -6.87 -4.28 -4.22
CA LEU A 269 -8.03 -4.41 -5.11
C LEU A 269 -8.21 -3.09 -5.87
N LYS A 270 -7.75 -3.06 -7.12
CA LYS A 270 -7.86 -1.94 -8.04
C LYS A 270 -9.11 -2.09 -8.90
N LEU A 271 -10.05 -1.16 -8.72
CA LEU A 271 -11.31 -1.10 -9.43
C LEU A 271 -11.31 0.11 -10.36
N LEU A 272 -11.33 -0.13 -11.67
CA LEU A 272 -11.66 0.90 -12.66
C LEU A 272 -13.18 0.97 -12.74
N LEU A 273 -13.77 1.92 -12.02
CA LEU A 273 -15.21 2.15 -11.94
C LEU A 273 -15.66 3.00 -13.13
N TYR A 274 -16.41 2.39 -14.03
CA TYR A 274 -16.95 3.03 -15.23
C TYR A 274 -18.32 3.67 -14.95
N PRO A 275 -18.59 4.88 -15.44
CA PRO A 275 -19.84 5.60 -15.21
C PRO A 275 -20.96 5.09 -16.14
N VAL A 276 -21.23 3.79 -16.10
CA VAL A 276 -22.26 3.10 -16.89
C VAL A 276 -23.01 2.09 -16.02
N VAL A 277 -24.33 2.00 -16.20
CA VAL A 277 -25.16 0.95 -15.59
C VAL A 277 -25.44 -0.10 -16.66
N VAL A 278 -24.95 -1.32 -16.48
CA VAL A 278 -25.13 -2.40 -17.47
C VAL A 278 -26.45 -3.14 -17.25
N GLY A 279 -26.89 -3.25 -15.98
CA GLY A 279 -28.16 -3.85 -15.59
C GLY A 279 -28.10 -5.37 -15.43
N THR A 280 -27.59 -6.09 -16.44
CA THR A 280 -27.48 -7.55 -16.45
C THR A 280 -26.04 -8.05 -16.45
N GLY A 281 -25.82 -9.28 -15.97
CA GLY A 281 -24.50 -9.92 -15.94
C GLY A 281 -23.99 -10.17 -14.52
N LYS A 282 -22.84 -10.86 -14.43
CA LYS A 282 -22.24 -11.17 -13.13
C LYS A 282 -21.62 -9.92 -12.48
N ARG A 283 -21.92 -9.75 -11.19
CA ARG A 283 -21.37 -8.69 -10.35
C ARG A 283 -20.13 -9.16 -9.59
N LEU A 284 -19.23 -8.22 -9.26
CA LEU A 284 -18.07 -8.52 -8.42
C LEU A 284 -18.50 -9.00 -7.04
N PHE A 285 -19.48 -8.32 -6.44
CA PHE A 285 -20.07 -8.70 -5.16
C PHE A 285 -21.56 -8.98 -5.37
N PRO A 286 -22.01 -10.24 -5.30
CA PRO A 286 -23.43 -10.58 -5.35
C PRO A 286 -24.15 -10.06 -4.10
N ALA A 287 -25.48 -9.94 -4.18
CA ALA A 287 -26.32 -9.46 -3.07
C ALA A 287 -26.19 -10.36 -1.83
N GLU A 288 -26.03 -11.66 -2.03
CA GLU A 288 -25.73 -12.64 -1.00
C GLU A 288 -24.24 -13.01 -1.09
N GLY A 289 -23.44 -12.59 -0.12
CA GLY A 289 -22.01 -12.84 -0.12
C GLY A 289 -21.34 -12.47 1.21
N PRO A 290 -20.07 -12.89 1.41
CA PRO A 290 -19.29 -12.53 2.59
C PRO A 290 -19.02 -11.02 2.64
N ASN A 291 -18.91 -10.49 3.86
CA ASN A 291 -18.51 -9.10 4.09
C ASN A 291 -16.98 -8.97 4.02
N PHE A 292 -16.49 -8.04 3.20
CA PHE A 292 -15.07 -7.74 3.07
C PHE A 292 -14.80 -6.31 3.56
N PRO A 293 -14.31 -6.11 4.79
CA PRO A 293 -13.88 -4.79 5.24
C PRO A 293 -12.63 -4.37 4.47
N LEU A 294 -12.72 -3.22 3.79
CA LEU A 294 -11.65 -2.69 2.94
C LEU A 294 -11.39 -1.22 3.26
N ALA A 295 -10.12 -0.83 3.26
CA ALA A 295 -9.68 0.55 3.39
C ALA A 295 -9.33 1.11 2.00
N LEU A 296 -9.88 2.28 1.67
CA LEU A 296 -9.44 3.03 0.49
C LEU A 296 -7.98 3.46 0.68
N LYS A 297 -7.12 3.04 -0.25
CA LYS A 297 -5.69 3.38 -0.26
C LYS A 297 -5.43 4.57 -1.18
N THR A 298 -5.97 4.53 -2.41
CA THR A 298 -5.85 5.63 -3.37
C THR A 298 -7.11 5.78 -4.22
N THR A 299 -7.29 6.98 -4.75
CA THR A 299 -8.35 7.33 -5.71
C THR A 299 -7.77 8.20 -6.81
N THR A 300 -8.07 7.85 -8.06
CA THR A 300 -7.70 8.64 -9.24
C THR A 300 -8.93 8.81 -10.12
N ALA A 301 -9.33 10.05 -10.38
CA ALA A 301 -10.40 10.35 -11.33
C ALA A 301 -9.80 10.70 -12.68
N PHE A 302 -10.33 10.10 -13.75
CA PHE A 302 -9.95 10.38 -15.13
C PHE A 302 -10.88 11.42 -15.76
N GLY A 303 -10.43 12.04 -16.86
CA GLY A 303 -11.15 13.13 -17.53
C GLY A 303 -12.51 12.75 -18.11
N ASN A 304 -12.77 11.45 -18.29
CA ASN A 304 -13.99 10.91 -18.90
C ASN A 304 -14.99 10.32 -17.88
N GLY A 305 -14.77 10.55 -16.58
CA GLY A 305 -15.66 10.11 -15.50
C GLY A 305 -15.41 8.70 -14.99
N VAL A 306 -14.44 7.96 -15.55
CA VAL A 306 -13.95 6.72 -14.95
C VAL A 306 -13.14 7.07 -13.69
N VAL A 307 -13.30 6.28 -12.63
CA VAL A 307 -12.54 6.45 -11.37
C VAL A 307 -11.82 5.17 -11.04
N GLN A 308 -10.51 5.24 -10.85
CA GLN A 308 -9.74 4.15 -10.27
C GLN A 308 -9.76 4.24 -8.75
N LEU A 309 -10.28 3.21 -8.11
CA LEU A 309 -10.29 3.06 -6.66
C LEU A 309 -9.36 1.91 -6.28
N THR A 310 -8.35 2.17 -5.46
CA THR A 310 -7.48 1.12 -4.92
C THR A 310 -7.84 0.90 -3.47
N TYR A 311 -8.27 -0.30 -3.15
CA TYR A 311 -8.55 -0.75 -1.79
C TYR A 311 -7.51 -1.75 -1.33
N GLY A 312 -7.33 -1.88 -0.02
CA GLY A 312 -6.61 -2.98 0.60
C GLY A 312 -7.30 -3.39 1.89
N GLN A 313 -6.86 -4.48 2.51
CA GLN A 313 -7.42 -4.89 3.80
C GLN A 313 -7.19 -3.80 4.89
N ILE A 314 -8.09 -3.80 5.88
CA ILE A 314 -8.04 -2.93 7.07
C ILE A 314 -7.00 -3.46 8.04
#